data_AF-A0A3A4VWN2-F1
#
_entry.id   AF-A0A3A4VWN2-F1
#
_cell.length_a   1.000
_cell.length_b   1.000
_cell.length_c   1.000
_cell.angle_alpha   90.00
_cell.angle_beta   90.00
_cell.angle_gamma   90.00
#
_symmetry.space_group_name_H-M   'P 1'
#
loop_
_entity.id
_entity.type
_entity.pdbx_description
1 polymer ?
#
loop_
_entity_poly.entity_id
_entity_poly.type
_entity_poly.pdbx_seq_one_letter_code
_entity_poly.pdbx_strand_id
1 'polypeptide(L)'
;MKTGWASWRSARRWCARSRARGKACPGKPCMLRNRSCSSVRPEVGAVVKAASGAAASTPHPVQDWQDIAALSERMLEAAQNGNWSALFDMESRRSALIARAMPDPQGEPGAVIPEQLHSVLALNERLLQVLQRQQADYAGELRQFGYGRRALEQYGKHQ
;
A
#
# COMPACT_ATOMS: atom_id res chain seq x y z
N MET A 1 -2.88 -32.40 -48.66
CA MET A 1 -1.91 -33.20 -47.89
C MET A 1 -2.24 -33.07 -46.40
N LYS A 2 -2.49 -34.21 -45.74
CA LYS A 2 -2.81 -34.36 -44.31
C LYS A 2 -1.50 -34.46 -43.52
N THR A 3 -1.42 -33.83 -42.35
CA THR A 3 -0.69 -34.21 -41.12
C THR A 3 -0.70 -32.98 -40.19
N GLY A 4 -1.01 -33.01 -38.90
CA GLY A 4 -1.48 -34.07 -38.02
C GLY A 4 -1.86 -33.40 -36.70
N TRP A 5 -3.14 -33.53 -36.31
CA TRP A 5 -3.59 -33.19 -34.97
C TRP A 5 -3.06 -34.24 -33.99
N ALA A 6 -1.92 -33.96 -33.36
CA ALA A 6 -1.44 -34.74 -32.24
C ALA A 6 -2.01 -34.16 -30.94
N SER A 7 -3.07 -34.83 -30.46
CA SER A 7 -3.74 -34.64 -29.17
C SER A 7 -2.76 -34.38 -28.01
N TRP A 8 -2.89 -33.22 -27.36
CA TRP A 8 -2.21 -32.84 -26.12
C TRP A 8 -2.47 -33.81 -24.95
N ARG A 9 -3.48 -34.68 -25.04
CA ARG A 9 -3.79 -35.68 -24.01
C ARG A 9 -2.76 -36.83 -23.98
N SER A 10 -2.08 -37.09 -25.10
CA SER A 10 -1.07 -38.15 -25.21
C SER A 10 0.23 -37.80 -24.48
N ALA A 11 0.62 -36.51 -24.48
CA ALA A 11 1.84 -36.03 -23.82
C ALA A 11 1.76 -36.10 -22.28
N ARG A 12 0.58 -35.83 -21.71
CA ARG A 12 0.39 -35.89 -20.25
C ARG A 12 0.41 -37.31 -19.68
N ARG A 13 -0.11 -38.30 -20.42
CA ARG A 13 -0.07 -39.71 -19.98
C ARG A 13 1.34 -40.31 -19.99
N TRP A 14 2.22 -39.84 -20.87
CA TRP A 14 3.61 -40.32 -20.92
C TRP A 14 4.44 -39.78 -19.75
N CYS A 15 4.35 -38.48 -19.42
CA CYS A 15 5.05 -37.89 -18.27
C CYS A 15 4.67 -38.52 -16.92
N ALA A 16 3.41 -38.91 -16.73
CA ALA A 16 2.97 -39.58 -15.50
C ALA A 16 3.55 -41.00 -15.36
N ARG A 17 3.81 -41.70 -16.47
CA ARG A 17 4.31 -43.09 -16.46
C ARG A 17 5.83 -43.19 -16.34
N SER A 18 6.57 -42.19 -16.83
CA SER A 18 8.04 -42.15 -16.79
C SER A 18 8.61 -41.83 -15.40
N ARG A 19 7.89 -41.03 -14.59
CA ARG A 19 8.27 -40.73 -13.19
C ARG A 19 8.27 -41.95 -12.28
N ALA A 20 7.47 -42.97 -12.59
CA ALA A 20 7.37 -44.17 -11.78
C ALA A 20 8.52 -45.17 -12.01
N ARG A 21 9.36 -45.00 -13.06
CA ARG A 21 10.43 -45.96 -13.42
C ARG A 21 11.83 -45.37 -13.44
N GLY A 22 12.01 -44.14 -12.94
CA GLY A 22 13.34 -43.55 -12.73
C GLY A 22 14.21 -43.38 -13.99
N LYS A 23 13.65 -43.38 -15.20
CA LYS A 23 14.42 -43.13 -16.45
C LYS A 23 14.30 -41.67 -16.87
N ALA A 24 15.44 -41.05 -17.19
CA ALA A 24 15.53 -39.67 -17.67
C ALA A 24 15.01 -39.52 -19.10
N CYS A 25 14.25 -38.46 -19.37
CA CYS A 25 13.78 -38.10 -20.72
C CYS A 25 14.94 -37.55 -21.57
N PRO A 26 15.19 -38.08 -22.78
CA PRO A 26 16.16 -37.49 -23.70
C PRO A 26 15.53 -36.27 -24.39
N GLY A 27 16.16 -35.10 -24.25
CA GLY A 27 16.05 -34.01 -25.22
C GLY A 27 14.87 -33.04 -25.06
N LYS A 28 14.83 -32.28 -23.95
CA LYS A 28 14.62 -30.81 -23.86
C LYS A 28 14.28 -30.40 -22.41
N PRO A 29 14.64 -29.18 -21.96
CA PRO A 29 14.85 -28.89 -20.55
C PRO A 29 13.53 -28.54 -19.85
N CYS A 30 13.15 -29.36 -18.87
CA CYS A 30 12.20 -28.95 -17.84
C CYS A 30 12.88 -29.00 -16.47
N MET A 31 12.76 -27.85 -15.80
CA MET A 31 13.07 -27.58 -14.41
C MET A 31 12.57 -28.67 -13.47
N LEU A 32 13.39 -29.02 -12.46
CA LEU A 32 13.04 -29.41 -11.08
C LEU A 32 14.27 -30.09 -10.46
N ARG A 33 15.16 -29.30 -9.84
CA ARG A 33 16.27 -29.85 -9.05
C ARG A 33 15.87 -29.77 -7.57
N ASN A 34 15.34 -30.87 -7.07
CA ASN A 34 15.05 -31.07 -5.65
C ASN A 34 16.05 -32.09 -5.10
N ARG A 35 16.71 -31.74 -3.99
CA ARG A 35 17.25 -32.58 -2.88
C ARG A 35 17.79 -33.98 -3.22
N SER A 36 19.00 -34.41 -2.84
CA SER A 36 19.61 -34.33 -1.51
C SER A 36 21.05 -34.88 -1.57
N CYS A 37 22.00 -34.21 -0.90
CA CYS A 37 23.23 -34.82 -0.40
C CYS A 37 23.27 -34.60 1.11
N SER A 38 23.61 -35.67 1.82
CA SER A 38 23.54 -35.84 3.26
C SER A 38 24.75 -35.27 3.99
N SER A 39 24.56 -34.98 5.27
CA SER A 39 25.54 -34.75 6.35
C SER A 39 26.28 -33.40 6.38
N VAL A 40 25.99 -32.55 7.39
CA VAL A 40 26.81 -32.28 8.59
C VAL A 40 25.98 -31.35 9.52
N ARG A 41 25.97 -31.66 10.83
CA ARG A 41 25.32 -30.97 12.00
C ARG A 41 26.18 -29.77 12.49
N PRO A 42 25.85 -29.00 13.57
CA PRO A 42 24.60 -28.76 14.32
C PRO A 42 24.37 -27.25 14.67
N GLU A 43 23.33 -26.95 15.47
CA GLU A 43 23.05 -25.69 16.20
C GLU A 43 22.64 -24.50 15.31
N VAL A 44 21.66 -23.64 15.59
CA VAL A 44 21.13 -23.08 16.84
C VAL A 44 19.67 -22.65 16.55
N GLY A 45 18.83 -22.59 17.59
CA GLY A 45 17.39 -22.39 17.45
C GLY A 45 16.95 -21.06 16.83
N ALA A 46 15.80 -21.10 16.16
CA ALA A 46 14.83 -20.01 16.18
C ALA A 46 13.44 -20.58 15.86
N VAL A 47 12.55 -20.37 16.81
CA VAL A 47 11.14 -20.76 16.88
C VAL A 47 10.39 -20.31 15.62
N VAL A 48 9.92 -21.26 14.80
CA VAL A 48 8.87 -20.97 13.80
C VAL A 48 7.52 -21.24 14.46
N LYS A 49 6.99 -20.21 15.10
CA LYS A 49 5.55 -20.07 15.35
C LYS A 49 5.11 -18.68 14.92
N ALA A 50 5.10 -18.45 13.61
CA ALA A 50 4.32 -17.37 13.03
C ALA A 50 2.84 -17.80 12.99
N ALA A 51 2.22 -17.79 14.18
CA ALA A 51 0.78 -17.74 14.30
C ALA A 51 0.43 -16.28 14.57
N SER A 52 -0.04 -15.57 13.54
CA SER A 52 -1.14 -14.62 13.71
C SER A 52 -1.73 -14.32 12.35
N GLY A 53 -3.01 -14.64 12.19
CA GLY A 53 -3.73 -14.50 10.95
C GLY A 53 -3.87 -13.03 10.55
N ALA A 54 -3.34 -12.68 9.38
CA ALA A 54 -3.99 -11.68 8.56
C ALA A 54 -5.29 -12.34 8.08
N ALA A 55 -6.39 -12.06 8.76
CA ALA A 55 -7.71 -12.30 8.19
C ALA A 55 -7.70 -11.67 6.80
N ALA A 56 -7.85 -12.49 5.77
CA ALA A 56 -8.09 -12.00 4.43
C ALA A 56 -9.49 -11.37 4.45
N SER A 57 -9.57 -10.13 4.92
CA SER A 57 -10.77 -9.32 4.86
C SER A 57 -11.11 -9.19 3.39
N THR A 58 -12.20 -9.84 2.96
CA THR A 58 -12.80 -9.59 1.67
C THR A 58 -12.97 -8.06 1.52
N PRO A 59 -12.52 -7.46 0.40
CA PRO A 59 -12.70 -6.03 0.19
C PRO A 59 -14.20 -5.73 0.23
N HIS A 60 -14.63 -4.99 1.26
CA HIS A 60 -15.99 -4.51 1.42
C HIS A 60 -15.98 -3.02 1.07
N PRO A 61 -16.21 -2.66 -0.21
CA PRO A 61 -15.99 -1.29 -0.68
C PRO A 61 -16.80 -0.26 0.11
N VAL A 62 -18.03 -0.60 0.51
CA VAL A 62 -18.88 0.26 1.34
C VAL A 62 -18.26 0.53 2.72
N GLN A 63 -17.71 -0.50 3.38
CA GLN A 63 -17.06 -0.34 4.68
C GLN A 63 -15.79 0.49 4.54
N ASP A 64 -15.02 0.27 3.48
CA ASP A 64 -13.78 1.01 3.24
C ASP A 64 -14.07 2.51 3.05
N TRP A 65 -15.12 2.88 2.31
CA TRP A 65 -15.53 4.28 2.16
C TRP A 65 -16.03 4.91 3.47
N GLN A 66 -16.72 4.16 4.32
CA GLN A 66 -17.11 4.62 5.66
C GLN A 66 -15.88 4.83 6.56
N ASP A 67 -14.93 3.91 6.52
CA ASP A 67 -13.68 4.02 7.28
C ASP A 67 -12.84 5.22 6.80
N ILE A 68 -12.81 5.48 5.49
CA ILE A 68 -12.15 6.66 4.91
C ILE A 68 -12.82 7.94 5.38
N ALA A 69 -14.16 8.01 5.39
CA ALA A 69 -14.90 9.18 5.86
C ALA A 69 -14.61 9.46 7.34
N ALA A 70 -14.74 8.44 8.20
CA ALA A 70 -14.45 8.57 9.63
C ALA A 70 -12.99 8.98 9.91
N LEU A 71 -12.04 8.44 9.14
CA LEU A 71 -10.64 8.84 9.26
C LEU A 71 -10.42 10.29 8.79
N SER A 72 -11.10 10.72 7.72
CA SER A 72 -11.03 12.09 7.20
C SER A 72 -11.60 13.11 8.18
N GLU A 73 -12.66 12.77 8.93
CA GLU A 73 -13.19 13.60 10.02
C GLU A 73 -12.17 13.78 11.15
N ARG A 74 -11.54 12.69 11.60
CA ARG A 74 -10.49 12.74 12.64
C ARG A 74 -9.27 13.54 12.19
N MET A 75 -8.92 13.46 10.90
CA MET A 75 -7.86 14.28 10.33
C MET A 75 -8.21 15.77 10.36
N LEU A 76 -9.45 16.12 10.04
CA LEU A 76 -9.93 17.50 10.13
C LEU A 76 -9.87 18.01 11.58
N GLU A 77 -10.31 17.21 12.54
CA GLU A 77 -10.21 17.54 13.97
C GLU A 77 -8.76 17.72 14.43
N ALA A 78 -7.85 16.82 14.03
CA ALA A 78 -6.44 16.95 14.33
C ALA A 78 -5.83 18.23 13.73
N ALA A 79 -6.21 18.59 12.50
CA ALA A 79 -5.77 19.84 11.87
C ALA A 79 -6.28 21.07 12.62
N GLN A 80 -7.56 21.08 13.02
CA GLN A 80 -8.16 22.18 13.77
C GLN A 80 -7.51 22.38 15.14
N ASN A 81 -7.08 21.28 15.77
CA ASN A 81 -6.36 21.29 17.05
C ASN A 81 -4.85 21.53 16.91
N GLY A 82 -4.33 21.71 15.69
CA GLY A 82 -2.90 21.91 15.43
C GLY A 82 -2.03 20.65 15.67
N ASN A 83 -2.62 19.47 15.78
CA ASN A 83 -1.91 18.20 15.96
C ASN A 83 -1.42 17.65 14.61
N TRP A 84 -0.41 18.32 14.04
CA TRP A 84 0.12 17.99 12.72
C TRP A 84 0.75 16.60 12.65
N SER A 85 1.40 16.15 13.72
CA SER A 85 2.00 14.80 13.77
C SER A 85 0.94 13.72 13.57
N ALA A 86 -0.16 13.78 14.34
CA ALA A 86 -1.25 12.81 14.21
C ALA A 86 -1.92 12.87 12.83
N LEU A 87 -2.03 14.06 12.24
CA LEU A 87 -2.55 14.22 10.89
C LEU A 87 -1.72 13.48 9.84
N PHE A 88 -0.39 13.61 9.88
CA PHE A 88 0.50 12.93 8.95
C PHE A 88 0.49 11.40 9.14
N ASP A 89 0.42 10.93 10.38
CA ASP A 89 0.29 9.50 10.67
C ASP A 89 -1.00 8.94 10.07
N MET A 90 -2.11 9.67 10.20
CA MET A 90 -3.42 9.27 9.65
C MET A 90 -3.46 9.28 8.12
N GLU A 91 -2.74 10.17 7.44
CA GLU A 91 -2.76 10.23 5.97
C GLU A 91 -2.23 8.94 5.35
N SER A 92 -1.15 8.36 5.90
CA SER A 92 -0.61 7.08 5.39
C SER A 92 -1.65 5.95 5.42
N ARG A 93 -2.44 5.90 6.50
CA ARG A 93 -3.53 4.94 6.69
C ARG A 93 -4.68 5.23 5.72
N ARG A 94 -5.02 6.51 5.51
CA ARG A 94 -6.07 6.94 4.59
C ARG A 94 -5.73 6.62 3.15
N SER A 95 -4.49 6.87 2.70
CA SER A 95 -4.05 6.54 1.34
C SER A 95 -4.13 5.03 1.07
N ALA A 96 -3.79 4.19 2.05
CA ALA A 96 -3.90 2.73 1.94
C ALA A 96 -5.36 2.27 1.81
N LEU A 97 -6.29 2.88 2.56
CA LEU A 97 -7.72 2.59 2.44
C LEU A 97 -8.28 3.01 1.08
N ILE A 98 -7.90 4.19 0.58
CA ILE A 98 -8.33 4.67 -0.75
C ILE A 98 -7.83 3.71 -1.84
N ALA A 99 -6.57 3.30 -1.78
CA ALA A 99 -6.00 2.36 -2.76
C ALA A 99 -6.72 0.99 -2.75
N ARG A 100 -7.26 0.57 -1.60
CA ARG A 100 -8.07 -0.66 -1.48
C ARG A 100 -9.51 -0.47 -1.95
N ALA A 101 -10.10 0.68 -1.67
CA ALA A 101 -11.51 0.99 -1.97
C ALA A 101 -11.76 1.33 -3.45
N MET A 102 -10.72 1.82 -4.14
CA MET A 102 -10.80 2.15 -5.56
C MET A 102 -10.82 0.87 -6.41
N PRO A 103 -11.85 0.66 -7.26
CA PRO A 103 -11.86 -0.45 -8.19
C PRO A 103 -10.74 -0.31 -9.23
N ASP A 104 -10.24 -1.45 -9.71
CA ASP A 104 -9.25 -1.51 -10.78
C ASP A 104 -9.79 -0.75 -12.02
N PRO A 105 -9.05 0.20 -12.62
CA PRO A 105 -9.53 0.97 -13.77
C PRO A 105 -9.94 0.14 -15.00
N GLN A 106 -9.62 -1.15 -15.05
CA GLN A 106 -10.07 -2.08 -16.09
C GLN A 106 -11.19 -3.05 -15.65
N GLY A 107 -11.63 -2.97 -14.39
CA GLY A 107 -12.72 -3.76 -13.85
C GLY A 107 -14.09 -3.12 -14.07
N GLU A 108 -15.15 -3.93 -13.96
CA GLU A 108 -16.52 -3.43 -13.83
C GLU A 108 -16.58 -2.39 -12.70
N PRO A 109 -17.26 -1.25 -12.89
CA PRO A 109 -17.37 -0.24 -11.85
C PRO A 109 -18.00 -0.89 -10.62
N GLY A 110 -17.18 -1.15 -9.60
CA GLY A 110 -17.67 -1.52 -8.29
C GLY A 110 -18.69 -0.48 -7.84
N ALA A 111 -19.73 -0.89 -7.12
CA ALA A 111 -20.75 0.02 -6.61
C ALA A 111 -20.14 1.03 -5.63
N VAL A 112 -19.53 2.08 -6.16
CA VAL A 112 -19.14 3.28 -5.42
C VAL A 112 -20.44 3.98 -5.08
N ILE A 113 -20.72 4.15 -3.80
CA ILE A 113 -21.89 4.90 -3.35
C ILE A 113 -21.56 6.39 -3.52
N PRO A 114 -22.18 7.11 -4.46
CA PRO A 114 -21.79 8.48 -4.80
C PRO A 114 -21.80 9.44 -3.61
N GLU A 115 -22.72 9.22 -2.66
CA GLU A 115 -22.85 10.04 -1.45
C GLU A 115 -21.62 10.00 -0.54
N GLN A 116 -20.99 8.83 -0.37
CA GLN A 116 -19.82 8.67 0.49
C GLN A 116 -18.59 9.32 -0.12
N LEU A 117 -18.45 9.21 -1.45
CA LEU A 117 -17.40 9.92 -2.18
C LEU A 117 -17.56 11.44 -2.04
N HIS A 118 -18.78 11.98 -2.20
CA HIS A 118 -19.03 13.41 -2.01
C HIS A 118 -18.72 13.87 -0.58
N SER A 119 -19.09 13.07 0.43
CA SER A 119 -18.76 13.36 1.84
C SER A 119 -17.25 13.45 2.06
N VAL A 120 -16.49 12.47 1.56
CA VAL A 120 -15.03 12.45 1.67
C VAL A 120 -14.39 13.64 0.94
N LEU A 121 -14.89 13.99 -0.25
CA LEU A 121 -14.39 15.16 -0.99
C LEU A 121 -14.65 16.47 -0.23
N ALA A 122 -15.84 16.65 0.34
CA ALA A 122 -16.17 17.82 1.15
C ALA A 122 -15.28 17.93 2.41
N LEU A 123 -14.96 16.80 3.05
CA LEU A 123 -14.02 16.76 4.17
C LEU A 123 -12.60 17.16 3.74
N ASN A 124 -12.16 16.71 2.57
CA ASN A 124 -10.84 17.07 2.02
C ASN A 124 -10.75 18.57 1.72
N GLU A 125 -11.78 19.17 1.13
CA GLU A 125 -11.81 20.60 0.86
C GLU A 125 -11.70 21.42 2.14
N ARG A 126 -12.44 21.05 3.19
CA ARG A 126 -12.34 21.68 4.51
C ARG A 126 -10.95 21.53 5.11
N LEU A 127 -10.36 20.34 5.01
CA LEU A 127 -9.02 20.09 5.52
C LEU A 127 -7.98 20.95 4.78
N LEU A 128 -8.08 21.05 3.45
CA LEU A 128 -7.20 21.90 2.64
C LEU A 128 -7.30 23.37 3.05
N GLN A 129 -8.50 23.88 3.31
CA GLN A 129 -8.68 25.25 3.79
C GLN A 129 -7.97 25.51 5.13
N VAL A 130 -8.06 24.56 6.08
CA VAL A 130 -7.35 24.66 7.36
C VAL A 130 -5.84 24.67 7.15
N LEU A 131 -5.32 23.77 6.32
CA LEU A 131 -3.89 23.69 6.03
C LEU A 131 -3.36 24.95 5.33
N GLN A 132 -4.11 25.50 4.38
CA GLN A 132 -3.74 26.73 3.67
C GLN A 132 -3.70 27.94 4.62
N ARG A 133 -4.68 28.04 5.53
CA ARG A 133 -4.67 29.09 6.55
C ARG A 133 -3.45 28.96 7.46
N GLN A 134 -3.17 27.76 7.96
CA GLN A 134 -2.01 27.54 8.81
C GLN A 134 -0.69 27.84 8.09
N GLN A 135 -0.58 27.46 6.81
CA GLN A 135 0.58 27.77 5.99
C GLN A 135 0.78 29.29 5.85
N ALA A 136 -0.30 30.05 5.66
CA ALA A 136 -0.24 31.50 5.60
C ALA A 136 0.21 32.11 6.93
N ASP A 137 -0.28 31.59 8.06
CA ASP A 137 0.09 32.04 9.39
C ASP A 137 1.60 31.83 9.66
N TYR A 138 2.12 30.62 9.41
CA TYR A 138 3.56 30.33 9.55
C TYR A 138 4.42 31.16 8.59
N ALA A 139 3.96 31.39 7.36
CA ALA A 139 4.65 32.27 6.43
C ALA A 139 4.69 33.72 6.93
N GLY A 140 3.65 34.19 7.61
CA GLY A 140 3.59 35.49 8.27
C GLY A 140 4.61 35.61 9.41
N GLU A 141 4.64 34.63 10.31
CA GLU A 141 5.57 34.56 11.44
C GLU A 141 7.03 34.58 10.95
N LEU A 142 7.37 33.75 9.96
CA LEU A 142 8.73 33.69 9.41
C LEU A 142 9.19 35.03 8.81
N ARG A 143 8.27 35.76 8.16
CA ARG A 143 8.58 37.11 7.66
C ARG A 143 8.85 38.08 8.80
N GLN A 144 8.05 38.03 9.87
CA GLN A 144 8.26 38.87 11.06
C GLN A 144 9.62 38.62 11.71
N PHE A 145 10.02 37.36 11.87
CA PHE A 145 11.37 37.01 12.32
C PHE A 145 12.46 37.58 11.39
N GLY A 146 12.25 37.50 10.07
CA GLY A 146 13.15 38.09 9.09
C GLY A 146 13.29 39.60 9.23
N TYR A 147 12.21 40.33 9.49
CA TYR A 147 12.25 41.77 9.74
C TYR A 147 12.97 42.11 11.05
N GLY A 148 12.70 41.36 12.13
CA GLY A 148 13.38 41.54 13.41
C GLY A 148 14.89 41.34 13.30
N ARG A 149 15.33 40.32 12.56
CA ARG A 149 16.76 40.08 12.32
C ARG A 149 17.43 41.23 11.56
N ARG A 150 16.79 41.73 10.49
CA ARG A 150 17.31 42.88 9.73
C ARG A 150 17.37 44.16 10.56
N ALA A 151 16.37 44.40 11.41
CA ALA A 151 16.37 45.54 12.32
C ALA A 151 17.55 45.47 13.31
N LEU A 152 17.77 44.30 13.94
CA LEU A 152 18.91 44.08 14.82
C LEU A 152 20.25 44.27 14.11
N GLU A 153 20.39 43.75 12.89
CA GLU A 153 21.58 43.94 12.06
C GLU A 153 21.84 45.42 11.71
N GLN A 154 20.80 46.25 11.58
CA GLN A 154 20.94 47.68 11.34
C GLN A 154 21.35 48.45 12.60
N TYR A 155 20.69 48.18 13.74
CA TYR A 155 21.02 48.86 15.00
C TYR A 155 22.40 48.46 15.54
N GLY A 156 22.83 47.21 15.34
CA GLY A 156 24.15 46.73 15.76
C GLY A 156 25.33 47.29 14.95
N LYS A 157 25.09 47.92 13.79
CA LYS A 157 26.14 48.56 12.97
C LYS A 157 26.40 50.02 13.34
N HIS A 158 25.57 50.60 14.21
CA HIS A 158 25.66 52.00 14.62
C HIS A 158 26.13 52.17 16.07
N GLN A 159 26.67 51.11 16.69
CA GLN A 159 27.40 51.12 17.94
C GLN A 159 28.89 50.88 17.65
#